data_AF-A0A1H4CMQ3-F1
#
_entry.id   AF-A0A1H4CMQ3-F1
#
_cell.length_a   1.000
_cell.length_b   1.000
_cell.length_c   1.000
_cell.angle_alpha   90.00
_cell.angle_beta   90.00
_cell.angle_gamma   90.00
#
_symmetry.space_group_name_H-M   'P 1'
#
loop_
_entity.id
_entity.type
_entity.pdbx_description
1 polymer ?
#
loop_
_entity_poly.entity_id
_entity_poly.type
_entity_poly.pdbx_seq_one_letter_code
_entity_poly.pdbx_strand_id
1 'polypeptide(L)' 'MAFVKHVLSPEGQAALATSSCCWAMPANSAAGDVLEDAQKRALRRDQQPDHLRRARLCPAPDAELDAAMQDVWTEFLAR' A
#
# COMPACT_ATOMS: atom_id res chain seq x y z
N MET A 1 -19.47 -10.28 11.32
CA MET A 1 -18.14 -10.72 10.77
C MET A 1 -18.12 -10.98 9.27
N ALA A 2 -19.26 -11.10 8.56
CA ALA A 2 -19.28 -11.36 7.12
C ALA A 2 -18.50 -10.32 6.29
N PHE A 3 -18.60 -9.04 6.67
CA PHE A 3 -17.85 -7.95 6.03
C PHE A 3 -16.33 -8.17 6.05
N VAL A 4 -15.76 -8.45 7.23
CA VAL A 4 -14.30 -8.68 7.36
C VAL A 4 -13.87 -9.88 6.51
N LYS A 5 -14.66 -10.97 6.51
CA LYS A 5 -14.37 -12.13 5.67
C LYS A 5 -14.37 -11.78 4.18
N HIS A 6 -15.31 -10.96 3.74
CA HIS A 6 -15.35 -10.48 2.36
C HIS A 6 -14.14 -9.59 2.05
N VAL A 7 -13.81 -8.61 2.89
CA VAL A 7 -12.66 -7.72 2.70
C VAL A 7 -11.34 -8.50 2.59
N LEU A 8 -11.18 -9.60 3.30
CA LEU A 8 -9.97 -10.44 3.26
C LEU A 8 -9.98 -11.50 2.14
N SER A 9 -11.11 -11.70 1.45
CA SER A 9 -11.20 -12.68 0.35
C SER A 9 -10.43 -12.20 -0.89
N PRO A 10 -10.09 -13.10 -1.82
CA PRO A 10 -9.46 -12.72 -3.09
C PRO A 10 -10.27 -11.67 -3.85
N GLU A 11 -11.59 -11.82 -3.92
CA GLU A 11 -12.50 -10.92 -4.62
C GLU A 11 -12.58 -9.56 -3.94
N GLY A 12 -12.67 -9.53 -2.59
CA GLY A 12 -12.70 -8.27 -1.85
C GLY A 12 -11.39 -7.50 -1.96
N GLN A 13 -10.25 -8.20 -1.90
CA GLN A 13 -8.93 -7.58 -2.07
C GLN A 13 -8.69 -7.08 -3.50
N ALA A 14 -9.16 -7.82 -4.50
CA ALA A 14 -9.10 -7.36 -5.89
C ALA A 14 -9.96 -6.12 -6.11
N ALA A 15 -11.20 -6.10 -5.61
CA ALA A 15 -12.10 -4.95 -5.70
C ALA A 15 -11.50 -3.70 -5.02
N LEU A 16 -10.87 -3.87 -3.85
CA LEU A 16 -10.20 -2.77 -3.15
C LEU A 16 -8.99 -2.25 -3.93
N ALA A 17 -8.17 -3.13 -4.51
CA ALA A 17 -6.96 -2.75 -5.24
C ALA A 17 -7.22 -2.04 -6.57
N THR A 18 -8.44 -2.16 -7.11
CA THR A 18 -8.83 -1.54 -8.39
C THR A 18 -9.94 -0.51 -8.22
N SER A 19 -10.24 -0.13 -6.99
CA SER A 19 -11.21 0.93 -6.71
C SER A 19 -10.66 2.27 -7.19
N SER A 20 -11.55 3.18 -7.60
CA SER A 20 -11.17 4.51 -8.11
C SER A 20 -10.34 5.35 -7.13
N CYS A 21 -10.46 5.09 -5.82
CA CYS A 21 -9.72 5.78 -4.76
C CYS A 21 -8.59 4.97 -4.11
N CYS A 22 -8.40 3.70 -4.49
CA CYS A 22 -7.42 2.82 -3.85
C CYS A 22 -6.60 2.09 -4.92
N TRP A 23 -5.35 2.49 -5.06
CA TRP A 23 -4.36 1.90 -5.96
C TRP A 23 -3.20 1.34 -5.14
N ALA A 24 -3.51 0.33 -4.32
CA ALA A 24 -2.54 -0.37 -3.49
C ALA A 24 -2.51 -1.85 -3.84
N MET A 25 -1.33 -2.47 -3.72
CA MET A 25 -1.19 -3.91 -3.96
C MET A 25 -2.05 -4.70 -2.96
N PRO A 26 -2.83 -5.70 -3.41
CA PRO A 26 -3.55 -6.60 -2.52
C PRO A 26 -2.63 -7.22 -1.46
N ALA A 27 -3.07 -7.26 -0.21
CA ALA A 27 -2.35 -7.98 0.84
C ALA A 27 -2.52 -9.51 0.69
N ASN A 28 -3.67 -9.94 0.16
CA ASN A 28 -3.90 -11.35 -0.18
C ASN A 28 -3.37 -11.63 -1.59
N SER A 29 -2.31 -12.44 -1.70
CA SER A 29 -1.69 -12.80 -2.98
C SER A 29 -2.65 -13.53 -3.93
N ALA A 30 -3.62 -14.29 -3.41
CA ALA A 30 -4.63 -14.99 -4.20
C ALA A 30 -5.57 -14.05 -4.99
N ALA A 31 -5.62 -12.75 -4.64
CA ALA A 31 -6.30 -11.76 -5.46
C ALA A 31 -5.75 -11.69 -6.90
N GLY A 32 -4.55 -12.22 -7.15
CA GLY A 32 -4.01 -12.31 -8.51
C GLY A 32 -4.79 -13.17 -9.46
N ASP A 33 -5.45 -14.19 -8.95
CA ASP A 33 -6.16 -15.14 -9.80
C ASP A 33 -7.48 -14.55 -10.32
N VAL A 34 -8.00 -13.53 -9.63
CA VAL A 34 -9.25 -12.83 -9.98
C VAL A 34 -9.03 -11.48 -10.68
N LEU A 35 -7.79 -10.97 -10.73
CA LEU A 35 -7.47 -9.73 -11.43
C LEU A 35 -7.30 -9.95 -12.93
N GLU A 36 -7.83 -9.02 -13.72
CA GLU A 36 -7.57 -8.93 -15.15
C GLU A 36 -6.11 -8.51 -15.43
N ASP A 37 -5.60 -8.85 -16.60
CA ASP A 37 -4.21 -8.52 -16.97
C ASP A 37 -3.94 -7.01 -17.01
N ALA A 38 -4.93 -6.21 -17.42
CA ALA A 38 -4.82 -4.76 -17.39
C ALA A 38 -4.64 -4.23 -15.96
N GLN A 39 -5.38 -4.80 -15.00
CA GLN A 39 -5.29 -4.44 -13.59
C GLN A 39 -3.94 -4.88 -12.99
N LYS A 40 -3.47 -6.09 -13.32
CA LYS A 40 -2.15 -6.59 -12.90
C LYS A 40 -1.02 -5.69 -13.38
N ARG A 41 -1.07 -5.26 -14.64
CA ARG A 41 -0.10 -4.32 -15.22
C ARG A 41 -0.15 -2.97 -14.53
N ALA A 42 -1.35 -2.43 -14.32
CA ALA A 42 -1.52 -1.12 -13.70
C ALA A 42 -1.04 -1.10 -12.24
N LEU A 43 -1.20 -2.22 -11.52
CA LEU A 43 -0.64 -2.45 -10.19
C LEU A 43 0.88 -2.76 -10.18
N ARG A 44 1.52 -2.91 -11.35
CA ARG A 44 2.94 -3.31 -11.47
C ARG A 44 3.26 -4.61 -10.71
N ARG A 45 2.33 -5.56 -10.79
CA ARG A 45 2.37 -6.80 -10.00
C ARG A 45 3.62 -7.64 -10.29
N ASP A 46 4.12 -7.61 -11.51
CA ASP A 46 5.35 -8.25 -11.96
C ASP A 46 6.60 -7.71 -11.24
N GLN A 47 6.59 -6.44 -10.85
CA GLN A 47 7.68 -5.78 -10.13
C GLN A 47 7.59 -5.92 -8.60
N GLN A 48 6.50 -6.50 -8.09
CA GLN A 48 6.21 -6.56 -6.66
C GLN A 48 7.32 -7.22 -5.82
N PRO A 49 7.94 -8.35 -6.24
CA PRO A 49 9.03 -8.96 -5.47
C PRO A 49 10.22 -8.02 -5.25
N ASP A 50 10.59 -7.25 -6.28
CA ASP A 50 11.69 -6.29 -6.19
C ASP A 50 11.34 -5.07 -5.34
N HIS A 51 10.09 -4.59 -5.43
CA HIS A 51 9.59 -3.53 -4.54
C HIS A 51 9.62 -3.98 -3.08
N LEU A 52 9.15 -5.19 -2.77
CA LEU A 52 9.15 -5.73 -1.40
C LEU A 52 10.56 -5.88 -0.84
N ARG A 53 11.54 -6.28 -1.66
CA ARG A 53 12.95 -6.36 -1.25
C ARG A 53 13.54 -4.99 -0.87
N ARG A 54 13.08 -3.93 -1.52
CA ARG A 54 13.54 -2.54 -1.28
C ARG A 54 12.75 -1.82 -0.20
N ALA A 55 11.54 -2.27 0.09
CA ALA A 55 10.69 -1.68 1.11
C ALA A 55 11.39 -1.66 2.47
N ARG A 56 11.11 -0.60 3.23
CA ARG A 56 11.51 -0.43 4.62
C ARG A 56 10.28 -0.04 5.39
N LEU A 57 10.13 -0.58 6.60
CA LEU A 57 9.08 -0.14 7.49
C LEU A 57 9.32 1.33 7.85
N CYS A 58 8.25 2.12 7.88
CA CYS A 58 8.34 3.45 8.43
C CYS A 58 8.78 3.33 9.89
N PRO A 59 9.83 4.04 10.34
CA PRO A 59 10.21 4.03 11.74
C PRO A 59 9.06 4.58 12.59
N ALA A 60 8.94 4.07 13.81
CA ALA A 60 8.13 4.69 14.85
C ALA A 60 9.08 5.51 15.74
N PRO A 61 9.32 6.79 15.43
CA PRO A 61 10.23 7.63 16.23
C PRO A 61 9.66 7.86 17.63
N ASP A 62 10.53 8.18 18.58
CA ASP A 62 10.10 8.78 19.83
C ASP A 62 9.70 10.25 19.60
N ALA A 63 9.17 10.88 20.66
CA ALA A 63 8.65 12.25 20.56
C ALA A 63 9.73 13.28 20.21
N GLU A 64 10.99 13.05 20.61
CA GLU A 64 12.10 13.96 20.32
C GLU A 64 12.47 13.91 18.84
N LEU A 65 12.65 12.70 18.30
CA LEU A 65 12.98 12.51 16.89
C LEU A 65 11.84 12.95 15.96
N ASP A 66 10.59 12.70 16.35
CA ASP A 66 9.40 13.15 15.59
C ASP A 66 9.35 14.68 15.49
N ALA A 67 9.57 15.39 16.61
CA ALA A 67 9.61 16.85 16.63
C ALA A 67 10.74 17.41 15.73
N ALA A 68 11.94 16.83 15.82
CA ALA A 68 13.06 17.24 14.98
C ALA A 68 12.78 17.03 13.47
N MET A 69 12.13 15.93 13.10
CA MET A 69 11.71 15.68 11.71
C MET A 69 10.66 16.71 11.25
N GLN A 70 9.72 17.08 12.12
CA GLN A 70 8.68 18.08 11.84
C GLN A 70 9.27 19.49 11.66
N ASP A 71 10.29 19.85 12.44
CA ASP A 71 10.98 21.13 12.31
C ASP A 71 11.67 21.26 10.95
N VAL A 72 12.41 20.24 10.51
CA VAL A 72 13.05 20.19 9.19
C VAL A 72 12.03 20.31 8.07
N TRP A 73 10.89 19.61 8.19
CA TRP A 73 9.82 19.69 7.21
C TRP A 73 9.20 21.09 7.12
N THR A 74 8.99 21.73 8.28
CA THR A 74 8.38 23.06 8.35
C THR A 74 9.33 24.14 7.80
N GLU A 75 10.64 24.03 8.03
CA GLU A 75 11.65 24.90 7.42
C GLU A 75 11.60 24.83 5.89
N PHE A 76 11.46 23.63 5.32
CA PHE A 76 11.33 23.46 3.88
C PHE A 76 10.08 24.15 3.31
N LEU A 77 8.93 24.04 3.99
CA LEU A 77 7.67 24.66 3.55
C LEU A 77 7.65 26.19 3.67
N ALA A 78 8.48 26.77 4.53
CA ALA A 78 8.56 28.22 4.72
C ALA A 78 9.38 28.95 3.63
N ARG A 79 9.95 28.20 2.66
CA ARG A 79 10.68 28.73 1.49
C ARG A 79 9.80 28.79 0.26
#